data_AF-A0AAV8SYW0-F1
#
_entry.id   AF-A0AAV8SYW0-F1
#
_cell.length_a   1.000
_cell.length_b   1.000
_cell.length_c   1.000
_cell.angle_alpha   90.00
_cell.angle_beta   90.00
_cell.angle_gamma   90.00
#
_symmetry.space_group_name_H-M   'P 1'
#
loop_
_entity.id
_entity.type
_entity.pdbx_description
1 polymer ?
#
loop_
_entity_poly.entity_id
_entity_poly.type
_entity_poly.pdbx_seq_one_letter_code
_entity_poly.pdbx_strand_id
1 'polypeptide(L)'
;MIPALVESSMVVMKLWADKLESEGGISEIKIDEYMRSFPGDVISRACFGSNYSKGGEIFHKLRALEEAMSRKVMSNGIPILRYLPTKSSREIWRLEREVGDLIMSTVNDRKEPSSENDIVHKIVSGASSSNVRKDCINRFIVDNCKNIYLAGYETTAIMLHGH
;
A
#
# COMPACT_ATOMS: atom_id res chain seq x y z
N MET A 1 11.00 6.34 -7.36
CA MET A 1 10.42 7.15 -6.27
C MET A 1 10.22 8.60 -6.66
N ILE A 2 11.24 9.37 -7.07
CA ILE A 2 11.03 10.77 -7.51
C ILE A 2 9.98 10.91 -8.64
N PRO A 3 9.98 10.07 -9.70
CA PRO A 3 8.92 10.16 -10.71
C PRO A 3 7.52 9.92 -10.15
N ALA A 4 7.36 8.91 -9.29
CA ALA A 4 6.10 8.62 -8.61
C ALA A 4 5.63 9.79 -7.73
N LEU A 5 6.54 10.47 -7.05
CA LEU A 5 6.25 11.66 -6.26
C LEU A 5 5.74 12.80 -7.15
N VAL A 6 6.43 13.07 -8.26
CA VAL A 6 6.04 14.12 -9.22
C VAL A 6 4.67 13.82 -9.81
N GLU A 7 4.43 12.59 -10.28
CA GLU A 7 3.14 12.18 -10.82
C GLU A 7 2.00 12.32 -9.81
N SER A 8 2.21 11.85 -8.58
CA SER A 8 1.20 11.95 -7.52
C SER A 8 0.90 13.42 -7.18
N SER A 9 1.93 14.28 -7.15
CA SER A 9 1.77 15.70 -6.89
C SER A 9 1.00 16.39 -8.02
N MET A 10 1.26 16.02 -9.27
CA MET A 10 0.52 16.55 -10.41
C MET A 10 -0.97 16.20 -10.35
N VAL A 11 -1.33 15.01 -9.87
CA VAL A 11 -2.74 14.62 -9.66
C VAL A 11 -3.41 15.55 -8.64
N VAL A 12 -2.77 15.79 -7.48
CA VAL A 12 -3.31 16.70 -6.46
C VAL A 12 -3.41 18.14 -6.98
N MET A 13 -2.36 18.64 -7.63
CA MET A 13 -2.34 19.99 -8.20
C MET A 13 -3.43 20.18 -9.26
N LYS A 14 -3.67 19.16 -10.08
CA LYS A 14 -4.75 19.20 -11.07
C LYS A 14 -6.12 19.25 -10.41
N LEU A 15 -6.36 18.42 -9.39
CA LEU A 15 -7.63 18.45 -8.64
C LEU A 15 -7.90 19.83 -8.02
N TRP A 16 -6.86 20.48 -7.50
CA TRP A 16 -6.98 21.83 -6.95
C TRP A 16 -7.22 22.89 -8.02
N ALA A 17 -6.53 22.78 -9.16
CA ALA A 17 -6.75 23.68 -10.31
C ALA A 17 -8.18 23.55 -10.84
N ASP A 18 -8.66 22.32 -11.06
CA ASP A 18 -10.02 22.03 -11.52
C ASP A 18 -11.07 22.61 -10.53
N LYS A 19 -10.81 22.50 -9.22
CA LYS A 19 -11.68 23.08 -8.18
C LYS A 19 -11.68 24.62 -8.23
N LEU A 20 -10.51 25.24 -8.32
CA LEU A 20 -10.35 26.69 -8.43
C LEU A 20 -11.08 27.26 -9.64
N GLU A 21 -10.97 26.61 -10.80
CA GLU A 21 -11.68 27.01 -12.02
C GLU A 21 -13.19 26.91 -11.84
N SER A 22 -13.67 25.83 -11.19
CA SER A 22 -15.11 25.64 -10.96
C SER A 22 -15.73 26.63 -9.97
N GLU A 23 -14.95 27.19 -9.06
CA GLU A 23 -15.41 28.12 -8.01
C GLU A 23 -15.10 29.60 -8.33
N GLY A 24 -14.75 29.92 -9.58
CA GLY A 24 -14.59 31.31 -10.03
C GLY A 24 -13.22 31.92 -9.69
N GLY A 25 -12.18 31.09 -9.54
CA GLY A 25 -10.79 31.51 -9.38
C GLY A 25 -10.31 31.63 -7.93
N ILE A 26 -11.19 31.49 -6.94
CA ILE A 26 -10.85 31.46 -5.51
C ILE A 26 -11.66 30.33 -4.87
N SER A 27 -10.97 29.42 -4.20
CA SER A 27 -11.56 28.27 -3.52
C SER A 27 -10.88 28.02 -2.18
N GLU A 28 -11.66 27.65 -1.17
CA GLU A 28 -11.14 27.08 0.07
C GLU A 28 -10.91 25.56 -0.12
N ILE A 29 -9.67 25.12 0.10
CA ILE A 29 -9.27 23.73 -0.10
C ILE A 29 -8.88 23.13 1.25
N LYS A 30 -9.64 22.12 1.68
CA LYS A 30 -9.30 21.31 2.84
C LYS A 30 -8.21 20.31 2.46
N ILE A 31 -6.97 20.61 2.84
CA ILE A 31 -5.79 19.85 2.44
C ILE A 31 -5.70 18.46 3.07
N ASP A 32 -6.30 18.26 4.25
CA ASP A 32 -6.17 17.02 5.04
C ASP A 32 -6.56 15.75 4.27
N GLU A 33 -7.61 15.84 3.46
CA GLU A 33 -8.12 14.71 2.70
C GLU A 33 -7.13 14.28 1.60
N TYR A 34 -6.52 15.26 0.94
CA TYR A 34 -5.46 15.01 -0.06
C TYR A 34 -4.19 14.48 0.59
N MET A 35 -3.81 15.01 1.75
CA MET A 35 -2.61 14.57 2.49
C MET A 35 -2.74 13.14 3.02
N ARG A 36 -3.96 12.65 3.29
CA ARG A 36 -4.20 11.25 3.68
C ARG A 36 -3.97 10.27 2.53
N SER A 37 -4.44 10.61 1.32
CA SER A 37 -4.34 9.72 0.17
C SER A 37 -3.00 9.83 -0.56
N PHE A 38 -2.34 10.99 -0.50
CA PHE A 38 -1.12 11.27 -1.26
C PHE A 38 0.04 10.29 -0.98
N PRO A 39 0.41 9.98 0.27
CA PRO A 39 1.41 8.94 0.55
C PRO A 39 1.07 7.59 -0.07
N GLY A 40 -0.21 7.23 -0.07
CA GLY A 40 -0.73 6.00 -0.65
C GLY A 40 -0.54 5.95 -2.17
N ASP A 41 -0.82 7.05 -2.89
CA ASP A 41 -0.60 7.14 -4.33
C ASP A 41 0.90 7.07 -4.68
N VAL A 42 1.74 7.81 -3.95
CA VAL A 42 3.19 7.83 -4.16
C VAL A 42 3.79 6.44 -3.99
N ILE A 43 3.47 5.75 -2.90
CA ILE A 43 4.04 4.43 -2.62
C ILE A 43 3.43 3.35 -3.52
N SER A 44 2.16 3.48 -3.92
CA SER A 44 1.53 2.60 -4.92
C SER A 44 2.23 2.68 -6.28
N ARG A 45 2.46 3.90 -6.79
CA ARG A 45 3.21 4.10 -8.05
C ARG A 45 4.65 3.64 -7.92
N ALA A 46 5.31 3.92 -6.80
CA ALA A 46 6.70 3.50 -6.59
C ALA A 46 6.85 1.97 -6.50
N CYS A 47 5.89 1.28 -5.88
CA CYS A 47 5.92 -0.17 -5.71
C CYS A 47 5.46 -0.92 -6.96
N PHE A 48 4.33 -0.51 -7.53
CA PHE A 48 3.61 -1.29 -8.54
C PHE A 48 3.63 -0.68 -9.94
N GLY A 49 4.29 0.48 -10.12
CA GLY A 49 4.43 1.11 -11.43
C GLY A 49 3.08 1.35 -12.10
N SER A 50 2.95 0.92 -13.35
CA SER A 50 1.70 0.97 -14.13
C SER A 50 0.51 0.25 -13.48
N ASN A 51 0.73 -0.70 -12.57
CA ASN A 51 -0.32 -1.38 -11.81
C ASN A 51 -0.71 -0.67 -10.49
N TYR A 52 -0.40 0.63 -10.35
CA TYR A 52 -0.68 1.41 -9.13
C TYR A 52 -2.15 1.40 -8.70
N SER A 53 -3.10 1.21 -9.63
CA SER A 53 -4.53 1.09 -9.29
C SER A 53 -4.82 -0.15 -8.44
N LYS A 54 -4.21 -1.30 -8.75
CA LYS A 54 -4.20 -2.49 -7.88
C LYS A 54 -3.44 -2.23 -6.58
N GLY A 55 -2.39 -1.40 -6.64
CA GLY A 55 -1.69 -0.87 -5.47
C GLY A 55 -2.63 -0.17 -4.48
N GLY A 56 -3.58 0.62 -4.99
CA GLY A 56 -4.63 1.25 -4.18
C GLY A 56 -5.57 0.24 -3.49
N GLU A 57 -5.90 -0.87 -4.14
CA GLU A 57 -6.67 -1.95 -3.48
C GLU A 57 -5.85 -2.64 -2.39
N ILE A 58 -4.56 -2.92 -2.67
CA ILE A 58 -3.61 -3.48 -1.70
C ILE A 58 -3.51 -2.55 -0.49
N PHE A 59 -3.46 -1.24 -0.69
CA PHE A 59 -3.45 -0.24 0.37
C PHE A 59 -4.66 -0.35 1.30
N HIS A 60 -5.87 -0.34 0.73
CA HIS A 60 -7.09 -0.41 1.53
C HIS A 60 -7.13 -1.69 2.38
N LYS A 61 -6.71 -2.83 1.81
CA LYS A 61 -6.65 -4.10 2.55
C LYS A 61 -5.54 -4.12 3.60
N LEU A 62 -4.38 -3.50 3.33
CA LEU A 62 -3.31 -3.35 4.33
C LEU A 62 -3.78 -2.50 5.51
N ARG A 63 -4.47 -1.38 5.28
CA ARG A 63 -5.06 -0.55 6.35
C ARG A 63 -6.07 -1.33 7.17
N ALA A 64 -6.98 -2.06 6.52
CA ALA A 64 -7.94 -2.92 7.21
C ALA A 64 -7.24 -4.01 8.05
N LEU A 65 -6.14 -4.57 7.55
CA LEU A 65 -5.33 -5.56 8.24
C LEU A 65 -4.66 -4.97 9.49
N GLU A 66 -4.02 -3.80 9.38
CA GLU A 66 -3.44 -3.08 10.52
C GLU A 66 -4.46 -2.80 11.62
N GLU A 67 -5.63 -2.28 11.23
CA GLU A 67 -6.70 -1.99 12.17
C GLU A 67 -7.22 -3.27 12.85
N ALA A 68 -7.36 -4.37 12.11
CA ALA A 68 -7.78 -5.66 12.65
C ALA A 68 -6.75 -6.23 13.63
N MET A 69 -5.45 -6.12 13.30
CA MET A 69 -4.36 -6.51 14.18
C MET A 69 -4.31 -5.66 15.44
N SER A 70 -4.46 -4.33 15.33
CA SER A 70 -4.50 -3.41 16.47
C SER A 70 -5.66 -3.75 17.43
N ARG A 71 -6.87 -3.98 16.91
CA ARG A 71 -8.01 -4.47 17.71
C ARG A 71 -7.72 -5.80 18.40
N LYS A 72 -7.03 -6.72 17.73
CA LYS A 72 -6.65 -8.01 18.31
C LYS A 72 -5.63 -7.84 19.44
N VAL A 73 -4.63 -6.97 19.29
CA VAL A 73 -3.66 -6.65 20.34
C VAL A 73 -4.37 -6.08 21.58
N MET A 74 -5.29 -5.12 21.40
CA MET A 74 -6.07 -4.56 22.51
C MET A 74 -6.92 -5.63 23.23
N SER A 75 -7.57 -6.53 22.48
CA SER A 75 -8.40 -7.59 23.08
C SER A 75 -7.59 -8.70 23.76
N ASN A 76 -6.35 -8.96 23.32
CA ASN A 76 -5.43 -9.90 23.97
C ASN A 76 -4.96 -9.44 25.36
N GLY A 77 -5.11 -8.15 25.69
CA GLY A 77 -4.90 -7.63 27.05
C GLY A 77 -5.90 -8.19 28.07
N ILE A 78 -6.97 -8.85 27.62
CA ILE A 78 -7.94 -9.55 28.46
C ILE A 78 -7.62 -11.06 28.42
N PRO A 79 -7.14 -11.67 29.52
CA PRO A 79 -6.62 -13.03 29.53
C PRO A 79 -7.55 -14.11 28.96
N ILE A 80 -8.86 -13.95 29.14
CA ILE A 80 -9.89 -14.91 28.69
C ILE A 80 -10.11 -14.84 27.17
N LEU A 81 -9.95 -13.66 26.55
CA LEU A 81 -10.21 -13.46 25.12
C LEU A 81 -9.12 -14.06 24.22
N ARG A 82 -7.92 -14.31 24.77
CA ARG A 82 -6.77 -14.88 24.03
C ARG A 82 -6.98 -16.33 23.57
N TYR A 83 -7.85 -17.08 24.24
CA TYR A 83 -8.08 -18.52 23.97
C TYR A 83 -9.32 -18.79 23.11
N LEU A 84 -10.09 -17.77 22.74
CA LEU A 84 -11.27 -17.94 21.90
C LEU A 84 -10.91 -17.84 20.41
N PRO A 85 -11.39 -18.75 19.54
CA PRO A 85 -11.31 -18.57 18.10
C PRO A 85 -12.19 -17.37 17.69
N THR A 86 -11.60 -16.19 17.68
CA THR A 86 -12.32 -14.94 17.44
C THR A 86 -12.59 -14.74 15.94
N LYS A 87 -13.74 -14.13 15.62
CA LYS A 87 -14.02 -13.63 14.27
C LYS A 87 -12.89 -12.71 13.76
N SER A 88 -12.26 -11.96 14.66
CA SER A 88 -11.09 -11.11 14.37
C SER A 88 -9.89 -11.91 13.82
N SER A 89 -9.59 -13.09 14.37
CA SER A 89 -8.49 -13.90 13.84
C SER A 89 -8.76 -14.37 12.42
N ARG A 90 -10.00 -14.82 12.13
CA ARG A 90 -10.39 -15.21 10.76
C ARG A 90 -10.29 -14.05 9.77
N GLU A 91 -10.67 -12.86 10.20
CA GLU A 91 -10.60 -11.67 9.35
C GLU A 91 -9.15 -11.28 9.03
N ILE A 92 -8.25 -11.33 10.01
CA ILE A 92 -6.81 -11.10 9.78
C ILE A 92 -6.26 -12.10 8.75
N TRP A 93 -6.53 -13.40 8.92
CA TRP A 93 -6.08 -14.42 7.97
C TRP A 93 -6.65 -14.22 6.56
N ARG A 94 -7.91 -13.77 6.45
CA ARG A 94 -8.54 -13.45 5.17
C ARG A 94 -7.83 -12.28 4.49
N LEU A 95 -7.63 -11.18 5.21
CA LEU A 95 -6.96 -9.98 4.69
C LEU A 95 -5.51 -10.26 4.31
N GLU A 96 -4.76 -11.02 5.12
CA GLU A 96 -3.38 -11.43 4.81
C GLU A 96 -3.28 -12.22 3.51
N ARG A 97 -4.24 -13.12 3.28
CA ARG A 97 -4.34 -13.92 2.05
C ARG A 97 -4.68 -13.02 0.87
N GLU A 98 -5.73 -12.20 0.97
CA GLU A 98 -6.15 -11.31 -0.12
C GLU A 98 -5.05 -10.32 -0.52
N VAL A 99 -4.32 -9.75 0.45
CA VAL A 99 -3.15 -8.90 0.16
C VAL A 99 -2.07 -9.70 -0.56
N GLY A 100 -1.77 -10.92 -0.11
CA GLY A 100 -0.80 -11.79 -0.76
C GLY A 100 -1.19 -12.13 -2.20
N ASP A 101 -2.45 -12.49 -2.42
CA ASP A 101 -2.99 -12.85 -3.73
C ASP A 101 -2.97 -11.65 -4.70
N LEU A 102 -3.32 -10.45 -4.23
CA LEU A 102 -3.24 -9.22 -5.04
C LEU A 102 -1.79 -8.89 -5.41
N ILE A 103 -0.85 -8.95 -4.45
CA ILE A 103 0.57 -8.71 -4.74
C ILE A 103 1.06 -9.73 -5.78
N MET A 104 0.76 -11.02 -5.60
CA MET A 104 1.16 -12.03 -6.57
C MET A 104 0.48 -11.86 -7.93
N SER A 105 -0.77 -11.40 -7.98
CA SER A 105 -1.42 -11.00 -9.23
C SER A 105 -0.65 -9.87 -9.91
N THR A 106 -0.25 -8.81 -9.19
CA THR A 106 0.55 -7.72 -9.79
C THR A 106 1.92 -8.15 -10.27
N VAL A 107 2.49 -9.22 -9.69
CA VAL A 107 3.75 -9.83 -10.15
C VAL A 107 3.51 -10.64 -11.42
N ASN A 108 2.45 -11.46 -11.44
CA ASN A 108 2.14 -12.37 -12.54
C ASN A 108 1.59 -11.66 -13.78
N ASP A 109 0.88 -10.53 -13.61
CA ASP A 109 0.31 -9.75 -14.71
C ASP A 109 1.36 -8.99 -15.54
N ARG A 110 2.63 -9.05 -15.11
CA ARG A 110 3.77 -8.46 -15.83
C ARG A 110 4.05 -9.32 -17.06
N LYS A 111 3.52 -8.89 -18.20
CA LYS A 111 3.66 -9.58 -19.51
C LYS A 111 5.04 -9.46 -20.14
N GLU A 112 5.84 -8.49 -19.72
CA GLU A 112 7.19 -8.21 -20.22
C GLU A 112 8.06 -7.77 -19.03
N PRO A 113 9.41 -7.93 -19.09
CA PRO A 113 10.31 -7.14 -18.25
C PRO A 113 10.16 -5.69 -18.70
N SER A 114 9.12 -5.03 -18.22
CA SER A 114 8.86 -3.63 -18.54
C SER A 114 10.09 -2.82 -18.14
N SER A 115 10.37 -1.77 -18.90
CA SER A 115 11.38 -0.76 -18.54
C SER A 115 11.08 -0.04 -17.21
N GLU A 116 10.01 -0.43 -16.50
CA GLU A 116 9.63 0.08 -15.19
C GLU A 116 10.48 -0.59 -14.11
N ASN A 117 11.53 0.12 -13.68
CA ASN A 117 12.37 -0.23 -12.55
C ASN A 117 11.66 0.07 -11.20
N ASP A 118 10.43 -0.42 -11.05
CA ASP A 118 9.64 -0.31 -9.82
C ASP A 118 10.19 -1.22 -8.72
N ILE A 119 9.74 -1.02 -7.48
CA ILE A 119 10.29 -1.74 -6.32
C ILE A 119 9.96 -3.23 -6.40
N VAL A 120 8.76 -3.61 -6.83
CA VAL A 120 8.35 -5.01 -6.97
C VAL A 120 9.26 -5.73 -7.98
N HIS A 121 9.58 -5.10 -9.11
CA HIS A 121 10.51 -5.64 -10.09
C HIS A 121 11.87 -5.94 -9.45
N LYS A 122 12.42 -4.99 -8.69
CA LYS A 122 13.71 -5.18 -7.99
C LYS A 122 13.66 -6.34 -6.98
N ILE A 123 12.55 -6.49 -6.25
CA ILE A 123 12.36 -7.59 -5.30
C ILE A 123 12.31 -8.94 -6.05
N VAL A 124 11.51 -9.03 -7.12
CA VAL A 124 11.36 -10.25 -7.92
C VAL A 124 12.69 -10.65 -8.56
N SER A 125 13.40 -9.70 -9.17
CA SER A 125 14.71 -9.91 -9.79
C SER A 125 15.76 -10.36 -8.77
N GLY A 126 15.76 -9.76 -7.58
CA GLY A 126 16.63 -10.18 -6.47
C GLY A 126 16.32 -11.61 -5.99
N ALA A 127 15.05 -11.97 -5.85
CA ALA A 127 14.63 -13.28 -5.36
C ALA A 127 14.87 -14.41 -6.38
N SER A 128 14.74 -14.11 -7.67
CA SER A 128 14.88 -15.09 -8.77
C SER A 128 16.32 -15.57 -9.00
N SER A 129 17.30 -14.91 -8.39
CA SER A 129 18.72 -15.30 -8.47
C SER A 129 19.13 -16.43 -7.51
N SER A 130 18.17 -17.02 -6.79
CA SER A 130 18.42 -18.00 -5.72
C SER A 130 17.86 -19.39 -6.06
N ASN A 131 18.57 -20.46 -5.68
CA ASN A 131 18.12 -21.87 -5.81
C ASN A 131 17.06 -22.25 -4.75
N VAL A 132 16.13 -21.33 -4.46
CA VAL A 132 15.16 -21.44 -3.36
C VAL A 132 13.82 -21.92 -3.90
N ARG A 133 13.05 -22.64 -3.06
CA ARG A 133 11.69 -23.10 -3.43
C ARG A 133 10.80 -21.92 -3.80
N LYS A 134 9.95 -22.11 -4.83
CA LYS A 134 9.00 -21.09 -5.31
C LYS A 134 8.12 -20.51 -4.21
N ASP A 135 7.63 -21.31 -3.28
CA ASP A 135 6.81 -20.83 -2.16
C ASP A 135 7.56 -19.87 -1.24
N CYS A 136 8.86 -20.10 -1.03
CA CYS A 136 9.71 -19.21 -0.25
C CYS A 136 9.96 -17.90 -1.00
N ILE A 137 10.13 -17.96 -2.33
CA ILE A 137 10.27 -16.76 -3.19
C ILE A 137 8.98 -15.93 -3.15
N ASN A 138 7.81 -16.56 -3.33
CA ASN A 138 6.52 -15.87 -3.27
C ASN A 138 6.31 -15.18 -1.92
N ARG A 139 6.61 -15.89 -0.82
CA ARG A 139 6.53 -15.32 0.53
C ARG A 139 7.48 -14.13 0.70
N PHE A 140 8.73 -14.27 0.24
CA PHE A 140 9.70 -13.19 0.29
C PHE A 140 9.21 -11.95 -0.48
N ILE A 141 8.65 -12.14 -1.67
CA ILE A 141 8.10 -11.03 -2.47
C ILE A 141 6.96 -10.34 -1.71
N VAL A 142 5.97 -11.11 -1.25
CA VAL A 142 4.81 -10.59 -0.53
C VAL A 142 5.24 -9.83 0.73
N ASP A 143 6.12 -10.40 1.56
CA ASP A 143 6.53 -9.81 2.82
C ASP A 143 7.32 -8.50 2.61
N ASN A 144 8.23 -8.46 1.64
CA ASN A 144 8.96 -7.23 1.32
C ASN A 144 8.06 -6.14 0.76
N CYS A 145 7.11 -6.49 -0.11
CA CYS A 145 6.15 -5.52 -0.64
C CYS A 145 5.27 -4.93 0.47
N LYS A 146 4.74 -5.77 1.37
CA LYS A 146 3.98 -5.32 2.54
C LYS A 146 4.79 -4.35 3.40
N ASN A 147 6.02 -4.72 3.75
CA ASN A 147 6.88 -3.93 4.62
C ASN A 147 7.25 -2.57 4.03
N ILE A 148 7.68 -2.53 2.76
CA ILE A 148 8.06 -1.28 2.09
C ILE A 148 6.85 -0.38 1.91
N TYR A 149 5.70 -0.96 1.52
CA TYR A 149 4.48 -0.20 1.36
C TYR A 149 4.08 0.46 2.68
N LEU A 150 4.04 -0.32 3.76
CA LEU A 150 3.63 0.14 5.07
C LEU A 150 4.56 1.24 5.60
N ALA A 151 5.86 0.97 5.61
CA ALA A 151 6.85 1.92 6.07
C ALA A 151 6.83 3.22 5.25
N GLY A 152 6.71 3.11 3.93
CA GLY A 152 6.63 4.27 3.03
C GLY A 152 5.38 5.12 3.28
N TYR A 153 4.23 4.48 3.46
CA TYR A 153 2.98 5.16 3.78
C TYR A 153 3.03 5.83 5.15
N GLU A 154 3.31 5.07 6.22
CA GLU A 154 3.21 5.55 7.60
C GLU A 154 4.16 6.72 7.86
N THR A 155 5.43 6.61 7.45
CA THR A 155 6.43 7.66 7.68
C THR A 155 6.07 8.95 6.95
N THR A 156 5.61 8.84 5.70
CA THR A 156 5.22 10.01 4.89
C THR A 156 3.90 10.60 5.37
N ALA A 157 2.93 9.77 5.75
CA ALA A 157 1.65 10.23 6.29
C ALA A 157 1.85 10.98 7.62
N ILE A 158 2.68 10.48 8.53
CA ILE A 158 3.02 11.18 9.78
C ILE A 158 3.70 12.52 9.48
N MET A 159 4.63 12.56 8.52
CA MET A 159 5.31 13.78 8.13
C MET A 159 4.35 14.84 7.58
N LEU A 160 3.37 14.43 6.76
CA LEU A 160 2.39 15.35 6.14
C LEU A 160 1.25 15.75 7.09
N HIS A 161 0.96 14.92 8.08
CA HIS A 161 -0.08 15.17 9.09
C HIS A 161 0.49 15.65 10.42
N GLY A 162 1.63 16.36 10.41
CA GLY A 162 2.36 16.78 11.60
C GLY A 162 1.48 17.13 12.82
N HIS A 163 1.92 16.67 13.99
CA HIS A 163 1.25 16.81 15.29
C HIS A 163 0.67 18.20 15.56
#